data_AF-N6X6L0-F1
#
_entry.id   AF-N6X6L0-F1
#
_cell.length_a   1.000
_cell.length_b   1.000
_cell.length_c   1.000
_cell.angle_alpha   90.00
_cell.angle_beta   90.00
_cell.angle_gamma   90.00
#
_symmetry.space_group_name_H-M   'P 1'
#
loop_
_entity.id
_entity.type
_entity.pdbx_description
1 polymer ?
#
loop_
_entity_poly.entity_id
_entity_poly.type
_entity_poly.pdbx_seq_one_letter_code
_entity_poly.pdbx_strand_id
1 'polypeptide(L)' 'MNEIHLLIGGERRRATDGASFERRNPLDHGVATRAPAATAADAVAAVEAAAAAFP' A
#
# COMPACT_ATOMS: atom_id res chain seq x y z
N MET A 1 -3.26 -5.79 -15.74
CA MET A 1 -3.49 -5.02 -14.50
C MET A 1 -2.61 -5.60 -13.41
N ASN A 2 -1.79 -4.79 -12.74
CA ASN A 2 -0.88 -5.25 -11.69
C ASN A 2 -1.38 -4.79 -10.31
N GLU A 3 -1.48 -5.72 -9.35
CA GLU A 3 -1.86 -5.41 -7.97
C GLU A 3 -0.63 -5.09 -7.13
N ILE A 4 -0.68 -3.97 -6.42
CA ILE A 4 0.36 -3.51 -5.49
C ILE A 4 -0.14 -3.76 -4.06
N HIS A 5 0.78 -4.11 -3.18
CA HIS A 5 0.53 -4.29 -1.75
C HIS A 5 1.39 -3.32 -0.93
N LEU A 6 0.91 -2.95 0.25
CA LEU A 6 1.76 -2.33 1.27
C LEU A 6 2.79 -3.36 1.72
N LEU A 7 4.00 -2.91 2.05
CA LEU A 7 5.03 -3.72 2.66
C LEU A 7 5.34 -3.14 4.03
N ILE A 8 4.85 -3.77 5.09
CA ILE A 8 5.00 -3.29 6.47
C ILE A 8 5.48 -4.45 7.32
N GLY A 9 6.62 -4.28 8.00
CA GLY A 9 7.23 -5.33 8.83
C GLY A 9 7.64 -6.58 8.03
N GLY A 10 7.97 -6.43 6.74
CA GLY A 10 8.28 -7.57 5.86
C GLY A 10 7.06 -8.28 5.28
N GLU A 11 5.85 -7.91 5.68
CA GLU A 11 4.61 -8.52 5.20
C GLU A 11 3.93 -7.68 4.11
N ARG A 12 3.48 -8.37 3.05
CA ARG A 12 2.64 -7.78 2.01
C ARG A 12 1.18 -7.77 2.46
N ARG A 13 0.57 -6.59 2.59
CA ARG A 13 -0.82 -6.45 3.06
C ARG A 13 -1.63 -5.44 2.24
N ARG A 14 -2.95 -5.52 2.37
CA ARG A 14 -3.90 -4.49 1.89
C ARG A 14 -3.95 -3.33 2.89
N ALA A 15 -4.59 -2.22 2.52
CA ALA A 15 -4.92 -1.17 3.47
C ALA A 15 -5.82 -1.72 4.58
N THR A 16 -5.71 -1.16 5.78
CA THR A 16 -6.43 -1.65 6.96
C THR A 16 -7.96 -1.60 6.79
N ASP A 17 -8.46 -0.62 6.04
CA ASP A 17 -9.89 -0.48 5.69
C ASP A 17 -10.29 -1.22 4.39
N GLY A 18 -9.33 -1.89 3.75
CA GLY A 18 -9.51 -2.60 2.47
C GLY A 18 -9.63 -1.69 1.25
N ALA A 19 -9.49 -0.37 1.38
CA ALA A 19 -9.64 0.56 0.28
C ALA A 19 -8.47 0.48 -0.72
N SER A 20 -8.74 0.90 -1.96
CA SER A 20 -7.79 0.85 -3.07
C SER A 20 -8.03 1.99 -4.04
N PHE A 21 -6.99 2.40 -4.76
CA PHE A 21 -7.10 3.33 -5.89
C PHE A 21 -6.43 2.77 -7.14
N GLU A 22 -6.89 3.26 -8.29
CA GLU A 22 -6.35 2.91 -9.60
C GLU A 22 -5.41 4.00 -10.09
N ARG A 23 -4.23 3.61 -10.57
CA ARG A 23 -3.37 4.48 -11.39
C ARG A 23 -3.64 4.16 -12.84
N ARG A 24 -4.14 5.14 -13.58
CA ARG A 24 -4.42 5.03 -15.02
C ARG A 24 -3.21 5.45 -15.84
N ASN A 25 -3.03 4.81 -16.99
CA ASN A 25 -2.00 5.16 -17.96
C ASN A 25 -2.39 6.48 -18.66
N PRO A 26 -1.52 7.50 -18.70
CA PRO A 26 -1.86 8.78 -19.32
C PRO A 26 -2.06 8.72 -20.85
N LEU A 27 -1.57 7.67 -21.53
CA LEU A 27 -1.70 7.53 -22.98
C LEU A 27 -3.11 7.12 -23.42
N ASP A 28 -3.70 6.15 -22.71
CA ASP A 28 -4.96 5.48 -23.12
C ASP A 28 -6.03 5.47 -22.01
N HIS A 29 -5.72 6.03 -20.83
CA HIS A 29 -6.55 6.02 -19.63
C HIS A 29 -6.90 4.62 -19.08
N GLY A 30 -6.27 3.57 -19.60
CA GLY A 30 -6.43 2.20 -19.10
C GLY A 30 -5.85 2.03 -17.70
N VAL A 31 -6.36 1.05 -16.94
CA VAL A 31 -5.89 0.78 -15.58
C VAL A 31 -4.52 0.10 -15.62
N ALA A 32 -3.47 0.84 -15.27
CA ALA A 32 -2.12 0.32 -15.22
C ALA A 32 -1.90 -0.53 -13.94
N THR A 33 -2.22 0.04 -12.78
CA THR A 33 -2.03 -0.61 -11.47
C THR A 33 -3.16 -0.29 -10.52
N ARG A 34 -3.44 -1.21 -9.59
CA ARG A 34 -4.30 -0.97 -8.43
C ARG A 34 -3.48 -1.09 -7.16
N ALA A 35 -3.52 -0.07 -6.32
CA ALA A 35 -2.74 0.02 -5.09
C ALA A 35 -3.67 0.24 -3.88
N PRO A 36 -3.26 -0.14 -2.67
CA PRO A 36 -4.04 0.08 -1.47
C PRO A 36 -4.08 1.57 -1.13
N ALA A 37 -5.25 2.08 -0.75
CA ALA A 37 -5.37 3.44 -0.23
C ALA A 37 -5.00 3.41 1.26
N ALA A 38 -3.71 3.59 1.57
CA ALA A 38 -3.22 3.48 2.93
C ALA A 38 -3.93 4.44 3.90
N THR A 39 -4.28 3.92 5.07
CA THR A 39 -4.88 4.67 6.17
C THR A 39 -3.82 5.21 7.12
N ALA A 40 -4.22 6.09 8.05
CA ALA A 40 -3.36 6.51 9.15
C ALA A 40 -2.91 5.31 10.02
N ALA A 41 -3.76 4.29 10.18
CA ALA A 41 -3.41 3.08 10.94
C ALA A 41 -2.29 2.27 10.25
N ASP A 42 -2.33 2.18 8.91
CA ASP A 42 -1.25 1.54 8.14
C ASP A 42 0.09 2.30 8.31
N ALA A 43 0.04 3.64 8.34
CA ALA A 43 1.21 4.47 8.58
C ALA A 43 1.80 4.27 9.99
N VAL A 44 0.96 4.22 11.02
CA VAL A 44 1.39 3.91 12.39
C VAL A 44 2.04 2.53 12.46
N ALA A 45 1.39 1.50 11.89
CA ALA A 45 1.96 0.15 11.85
C ALA A 45 3.31 0.08 11.12
N ALA A 46 3.50 0.89 10.08
CA ALA A 46 4.78 1.01 9.38
C ALA A 46 5.89 1.60 10.27
N VAL A 47 5.58 2.65 11.02
CA VAL A 47 6.53 3.29 11.93
C VAL A 47 6.89 2.37 13.11
N GLU A 48 5.90 1.71 13.72
CA GLU A 48 6.13 0.75 14.81
C GLU A 48 7.01 -0.42 14.34
N ALA A 49 6.71 -0.99 13.17
CA ALA A 49 7.51 -2.07 12.60
C ALA A 49 8.95 -1.62 12.26
N ALA A 50 9.12 -0.39 11.79
CA ALA A 50 10.44 0.17 11.55
C ALA A 50 11.20 0.38 12.86
N ALA A 51 10.56 0.95 13.89
CA ALA A 51 11.17 1.18 15.20
C ALA A 51 11.64 -0.13 15.85
N ALA A 52 10.82 -1.18 15.81
CA ALA A 52 11.15 -2.50 16.34
C ALA A 52 12.34 -3.19 15.64
N ALA A 53 12.74 -2.72 14.45
CA ALA A 53 13.89 -3.25 13.72
C ALA A 53 15.23 -2.64 14.17
N PHE A 54 15.22 -1.57 14.97
CA PHE A 54 16.43 -0.93 15.50
C PHE A 54 16.74 -1.40 16.94
N PRO A 55 18.02 -1.62 17.30
CA PRO A 55 18.44 -2.01 18.66
C PRO A 55 18.25 -0.93 19.71
#